data_AF-A0A972LE10-F1
#
_entry.id   AF-A0A972LE10-F1
#
_cell.length_a   1.000
_cell.length_b   1.000
_cell.length_c   1.000
_cell.angle_alpha   90.00
_cell.angle_beta   90.00
_cell.angle_gamma   90.00
#
_symmetry.space_group_name_H-M   'P 1'
#
loop_
_entity.id
_entity.type
_entity.pdbx_description
1 polymer ?
#
loop_
_entity_poly.entity_id
_entity_poly.type
_entity_poly.pdbx_seq_one_letter_code
_entity_poly.pdbx_strand_id
1 'polypeptide(L)'
;MRINARLDDSYEEKFLSVQQDEGKNRTIILKEALDQYFLKKLEQKAMTAREKNQKILETVGGIASGSENLSENYKRRLYQELKEKHDID
;
A
#
# COMPACT_ATOMS: atom_id res chain seq x y z
N MET A 1 -6.58 15.81 24.77
CA MET A 1 -6.62 16.89 23.75
C MET A 1 -8.03 17.49 23.76
N ARG A 2 -8.17 18.82 23.76
CA ARG A 2 -9.48 19.48 23.61
C ARG A 2 -9.61 19.94 22.15
N ILE A 3 -10.68 19.53 21.48
CA ILE A 3 -10.98 19.90 20.11
C ILE A 3 -12.23 20.77 20.14
N ASN A 4 -12.09 22.03 19.72
CA ASN A 4 -13.22 22.93 19.51
C ASN A 4 -13.40 23.08 18.01
N ALA A 5 -14.46 22.48 17.46
CA ALA A 5 -14.84 22.61 16.06
C ALA A 5 -16.24 23.20 16.00
N ARG A 6 -16.44 24.18 15.12
CA ARG A 6 -17.78 24.65 14.76
C ARG A 6 -18.29 23.76 13.62
N LEU A 7 -19.52 23.30 13.76
CA LEU A 7 -20.23 22.61 12.71
C LEU A 7 -21.08 23.64 11.97
N ASP A 8 -21.17 23.51 10.65
CA ASP A 8 -22.16 24.26 9.88
C ASP A 8 -23.56 23.71 10.15
N ASP A 9 -24.59 24.54 9.98
CA ASP A 9 -25.99 24.21 10.30
C ASP A 9 -26.44 22.85 9.72
N SER A 10 -26.04 22.55 8.47
CA SER A 10 -26.37 21.29 7.80
C SER A 10 -25.76 20.03 8.46
N TYR A 11 -24.60 20.17 9.12
CA TYR A 11 -23.95 19.09 9.85
C TYR A 11 -24.49 19.00 11.29
N GLU A 12 -24.91 20.12 11.86
CA GLU A 12 -25.58 20.14 13.16
C GLU A 12 -26.92 19.41 13.12
N GLU A 13 -27.74 19.63 12.08
CA GLU A 13 -28.99 18.90 11.89
C GLU A 13 -28.79 17.38 11.78
N LYS A 14 -27.82 16.94 10.96
CA LYS A 14 -27.48 15.51 10.82
C LYS A 14 -26.94 14.92 12.11
N PHE A 15 -26.20 15.71 12.89
CA PHE A 15 -25.68 15.27 14.17
C PHE A 15 -26.80 15.12 15.20
N LEU A 16 -27.74 16.06 15.23
CA LEU A 16 -28.92 16.01 16.09
C LEU A 16 -29.85 14.84 15.73
N SER A 17 -30.02 14.52 14.44
CA SER A 17 -30.83 13.37 14.03
C SER A 17 -30.22 12.05 14.52
N VAL A 18 -28.91 11.85 14.30
CA VAL A 18 -28.18 10.68 14.81
C VAL A 18 -28.22 10.61 16.35
N GLN A 19 -28.17 11.77 17.00
CA GLN A 19 -28.28 11.85 18.46
C GLN A 19 -29.66 11.39 18.96
N GLN A 20 -30.73 11.77 18.25
CA GLN A 20 -32.10 11.37 18.59
C GLN A 20 -32.35 9.89 18.30
N ASP A 21 -31.90 9.40 17.16
CA ASP A 21 -32.14 8.02 16.72
C ASP A 21 -31.38 7.00 17.58
N GLU A 22 -30.12 7.28 17.90
CA GLU A 22 -29.28 6.34 18.65
C GLU A 22 -29.30 6.58 20.17
N GLY A 23 -29.88 7.69 20.64
CA GLY A 23 -29.91 8.06 22.06
C GLY A 23 -28.51 8.26 22.69
N LYS A 24 -27.48 8.39 21.87
CA LYS A 24 -26.08 8.46 22.31
C LYS A 24 -25.69 9.88 22.72
N ASN A 25 -24.71 9.96 23.62
CA ASN A 25 -24.10 11.25 23.96
C ASN A 25 -23.29 11.78 22.77
N ARG A 26 -23.34 13.09 22.54
CA ARG A 26 -22.55 13.82 21.53
C ARG A 26 -21.09 13.37 21.47
N THR A 27 -20.46 13.16 22.61
CA THR A 27 -19.06 12.73 22.70
C THR A 27 -18.83 11.33 22.11
N ILE A 28 -19.79 10.42 22.27
CA ILE A 28 -19.71 9.05 21.77
C ILE A 28 -19.85 9.06 20.24
N ILE A 29 -20.83 9.80 19.73
CA ILE A 29 -21.06 9.96 18.28
C ILE A 29 -19.81 10.53 17.59
N LEU A 30 -19.19 11.55 18.19
CA LEU A 30 -17.96 12.14 17.67
C LEU A 30 -16.78 11.17 17.67
N LYS A 31 -16.65 10.32 18.70
CA LYS A 31 -15.60 9.30 18.76
C LYS A 31 -15.80 8.25 17.66
N GLU A 32 -17.01 7.71 17.52
CA GLU A 32 -17.32 6.72 16.50
C GLU A 32 -17.13 7.28 15.08
N ALA A 33 -17.55 8.52 14.83
CA ALA A 33 -17.32 9.18 13.54
C ALA A 33 -15.83 9.37 13.23
N LEU A 34 -15.03 9.75 14.23
CA LEU A 34 -13.58 9.86 14.09
C LEU A 34 -12.94 8.49 13.86
N ASP A 35 -13.35 7.46 14.59
CA ASP A 35 -12.83 6.10 14.45
C ASP A 35 -13.09 5.57 13.05
N GLN A 36 -14.30 5.76 12.50
CA GLN A 36 -14.62 5.41 11.11
C GLN A 36 -13.78 6.20 10.10
N TYR A 37 -13.58 7.50 10.33
CA TYR A 37 -12.73 8.32 9.46
C TYR A 37 -11.28 7.84 9.47
N PHE A 38 -10.72 7.54 10.65
CA PHE A 38 -9.37 7.03 10.79
C PHE A 38 -9.23 5.64 10.19
N LEU A 39 -10.18 4.73 10.43
CA LEU A 39 -10.22 3.41 9.78
C LEU A 39 -10.18 3.55 8.26
N LYS A 40 -11.07 4.34 7.68
CA LYS A 40 -11.12 4.56 6.22
C LYS A 40 -9.82 5.17 5.69
N LYS A 41 -9.22 6.12 6.40
CA LYS A 41 -7.93 6.72 6.01
C LYS A 41 -6.76 5.75 6.13
N LEU A 42 -6.76 4.90 7.16
CA LEU A 42 -5.73 3.88 7.35
C LEU A 42 -5.87 2.77 6.30
N GLU A 43 -7.09 2.32 6.01
CA GLU A 43 -7.37 1.37 4.92
C GLU A 43 -6.97 1.94 3.56
N GLN A 44 -7.30 3.20 3.27
CA GLN A 44 -6.84 3.87 2.05
C GLN A 44 -5.32 3.91 1.96
N LYS A 45 -4.63 4.28 3.05
CA LYS A 45 -3.16 4.26 3.09
C LYS A 45 -2.59 2.86 2.89
N ALA A 46 -3.20 1.84 3.49
CA ALA A 46 -2.78 0.44 3.35
C ALA A 46 -3.01 -0.08 1.93
N MET A 47 -4.14 0.26 1.31
CA MET A 47 -4.43 -0.02 -0.10
C MET A 47 -3.40 0.64 -1.01
N THR A 48 -3.12 1.95 -0.82
CA THR A 48 -2.09 2.65 -1.60
C THR A 48 -0.70 2.05 -1.40
N ALA A 49 -0.35 1.57 -0.20
CA ALA A 49 0.91 0.89 0.05
C ALA A 49 0.97 -0.47 -0.65
N ARG A 50 -0.12 -1.24 -0.62
CA ARG A 50 -0.24 -2.53 -1.30
C ARG A 50 -0.15 -2.38 -2.82
N GLU A 51 -0.84 -1.41 -3.40
CA GLU A 51 -0.79 -1.08 -4.83
C GLU A 51 0.63 -0.64 -5.25
N LYS A 52 1.29 0.20 -4.44
CA LYS A 52 2.70 0.57 -4.67
C LYS A 52 3.63 -0.64 -4.62
N ASN A 53 3.47 -1.51 -3.63
CA ASN A 53 4.29 -2.71 -3.49
C ASN A 53 4.04 -3.70 -4.63
N GLN A 54 2.79 -3.86 -5.07
CA GLN A 54 2.46 -4.70 -6.22
C GLN A 54 3.08 -4.14 -7.50
N LYS A 55 3.02 -2.82 -7.72
CA LYS A 55 3.70 -2.18 -8.86
C LYS A 55 5.23 -2.36 -8.81
N ILE A 56 5.83 -2.31 -7.62
CA ILE A 56 7.26 -2.63 -7.43
C ILE A 56 7.54 -4.10 -7.77
N LEU A 57 6.71 -5.04 -7.29
CA LEU A 57 6.85 -6.46 -7.60
C LEU A 57 6.66 -6.77 -9.09
N GLU A 58 5.74 -6.09 -9.78
CA GLU A 58 5.58 -6.19 -11.23
C GLU A 58 6.80 -5.62 -11.97
N THR A 59 7.31 -4.49 -11.51
CA THR A 59 8.49 -3.84 -12.11
C THR A 59 9.76 -4.65 -11.88
N VAL A 60 9.95 -5.23 -10.69
CA VAL A 60 11.14 -6.02 -10.32
C VAL A 60 11.01 -7.47 -10.79
N GLY A 61 9.82 -8.04 -10.76
CA GLY A 61 9.52 -9.40 -11.24
C GLY A 61 9.73 -9.55 -12.75
N GLY A 62 9.67 -8.46 -13.52
CA GLY A 62 10.05 -8.44 -14.93
C GLY A 62 11.57 -8.43 -15.20
N ILE A 63 12.39 -8.05 -14.22
CA ILE A 63 13.86 -7.90 -14.37
C ILE A 63 14.58 -9.27 -14.26
N ALA A 64 13.89 -10.29 -13.77
CA ALA A 64 14.40 -11.67 -13.69
C ALA A 64 13.71 -12.62 -14.69
N SER A 65 13.23 -12.12 -15.83
CA SER A 65 12.75 -12.98 -16.94
C SER A 65 13.93 -13.44 -17.81
N GLY A 66 14.79 -14.25 -17.19
CA GLY A 66 15.84 -14.99 -17.86
C GLY A 66 15.49 -16.47 -17.99
N SER A 67 15.98 -17.16 -19.02
CA SER A 67 15.95 -18.63 -19.02
C SER A 67 16.55 -19.17 -17.72
N GLU A 68 15.97 -20.22 -17.17
CA GLU A 68 16.39 -20.87 -15.92
C GLU A 68 17.89 -21.22 -15.92
N ASN A 69 18.47 -21.41 -17.11
CA ASN A 69 19.86 -21.78 -17.36
C ASN A 69 20.76 -20.61 -17.82
N LEU A 70 20.34 -19.34 -17.68
CA LEU A 70 21.15 -18.19 -18.10
C LEU A 70 22.53 -18.17 -17.43
N SER A 71 22.59 -18.56 -16.15
CA SER A 71 23.84 -18.66 -15.40
C SER A 71 24.77 -19.73 -15.98
N GLU A 72 24.24 -20.90 -16.34
CA GLU A 72 25.03 -22.00 -16.92
C GLU A 72 25.50 -21.68 -18.34
N ASN A 73 24.60 -21.13 -19.17
CA ASN A 73 24.93 -20.74 -20.54
C ASN A 73 25.95 -19.59 -20.56
N TYR A 74 25.83 -18.61 -19.67
CA TYR A 74 26.78 -17.51 -19.56
C TYR A 74 28.17 -17.98 -19.11
N LYS A 75 28.24 -18.87 -18.11
CA LYS A 75 29.50 -19.47 -17.66
C LYS A 75 30.15 -20.31 -18.74
N ARG A 76 29.36 -21.13 -19.46
CA ARG A 76 29.86 -21.96 -20.57
C ARG A 76 30.39 -21.11 -21.72
N ARG A 77 29.68 -20.04 -22.06
CA ARG A 77 30.12 -19.08 -23.08
C ARG A 77 31.43 -18.39 -22.68
N LEU A 78 31.53 -17.89 -21.44
CA LEU A 78 32.77 -17.29 -20.94
C LEU A 78 33.93 -18.28 -20.95
N TYR A 79 33.69 -19.54 -20.57
CA TYR A 79 34.71 -20.58 -20.60
C TYR A 79 35.21 -20.86 -22.02
N GLN A 80 34.29 -20.92 -23.00
CA GLN A 80 34.66 -21.10 -24.42
C GLN A 80 35.45 -19.91 -24.96
N GLU A 81 35.00 -18.68 -24.71
CA GLU A 81 35.73 -17.47 -25.13
C GLU A 81 37.14 -17.40 -24.50
N LEU A 82 37.28 -17.82 -23.24
CA LEU A 82 38.58 -17.87 -22.56
C LEU A 82 39.47 -18.99 -23.10
N LYS A 83 38.92 -20.18 -23.36
CA LYS A 83 39.63 -21.32 -23.95
C LYS A 83 40.15 -20.97 -25.36
N GLU A 84 39.31 -20.38 -26.20
CA GLU A 84 39.71 -19.94 -27.55
C GLU A 84 40.77 -18.84 -27.52
N LYS A 85 40.71 -17.91 -26.57
CA LYS A 85 41.63 -16.77 -26.51
C LYS A 85 42.99 -17.12 -25.90
N HIS A 86 43.03 -18.07 -24.98
CA HIS A 86 44.20 -18.35 -24.16
C HIS A 86 44.72 -19.79 -24.25
N ASP A 87 44.11 -20.62 -25.10
CA ASP A 87 44.46 -22.04 -25.31
C ASP A 87 44.55 -22.83 -24.00
N ILE A 88 43.63 -22.52 -23.08
CA ILE A 88 43.54 -23.15 -21.75
C ILE A 88 42.78 -24.46 -21.91
N ASP A 89 43.39 -25.59 -21.58
CA ASP A 89 42.76 -26.92 -21.73
C ASP A 89 41.75 -27.24 -20.62
#